data_AF-A0A661MS08-F1
#
_entry.id   AF-A0A661MS08-F1
#
_cell.length_a   1.000
_cell.length_b   1.000
_cell.length_c   1.000
_cell.angle_alpha   90.00
_cell.angle_beta   90.00
_cell.angle_gamma   90.00
#
_symmetry.space_group_name_H-M   'P 1'
#
loop_
_entity.id
_entity.type
_entity.pdbx_description
1 polymer ?
#
loop_
_entity_poly.entity_id
_entity_poly.type
_entity_poly.pdbx_seq_one_letter_code
_entity_poly.pdbx_strand_id
1 'polypeptide(L)'
;AAKQALWAQRARRAHYNAIENLAVFATLVLAAYAMGMGDDPGILLASQVYFWARLIHFPAGAFGVTGIRTLAFLTGFGAQVAVGLRIFCGV
;
A
#
# COMPACT_ATOMS: atom_id res chain seq x y z
N ALA A 1 2.97 -19.25 -27.84
CA ALA A 1 3.45 -18.16 -26.96
C ALA A 1 4.52 -18.71 -26.02
N ALA A 2 5.69 -18.07 -25.91
CA ALA A 2 6.74 -18.52 -24.99
C ALA A 2 6.22 -18.50 -23.54
N LYS A 3 6.50 -19.55 -22.76
CA LYS A 3 6.08 -19.66 -21.36
C LYS A 3 6.81 -18.59 -20.54
N GLN A 4 6.07 -17.63 -19.97
CA GLN A 4 6.67 -16.60 -19.12
C GLN A 4 7.41 -17.24 -17.93
N ALA A 5 8.62 -16.75 -17.64
CA ALA A 5 9.38 -17.18 -16.46
C ALA A 5 8.56 -16.98 -15.18
N LEU A 6 8.72 -17.90 -14.21
CA LEU A 6 7.89 -17.91 -12.99
C LEU A 6 8.02 -16.61 -12.18
N TRP A 7 9.23 -16.03 -12.10
CA TRP A 7 9.47 -14.75 -11.44
C TRP A 7 8.70 -13.60 -12.12
N ALA A 8 8.61 -13.61 -13.45
CA ALA A 8 7.91 -12.58 -14.20
C ALA A 8 6.39 -12.64 -13.96
N GLN A 9 5.83 -13.85 -13.83
CA GLN A 9 4.43 -14.03 -13.46
C GLN A 9 4.15 -13.52 -12.04
N ARG A 10 5.07 -13.77 -11.09
CA ARG A 10 4.97 -13.28 -9.71
C ARG A 10 5.08 -11.76 -9.64
N ALA A 11 6.06 -11.17 -10.34
CA ALA A 11 6.24 -9.73 -10.43
C ALA A 11 5.00 -9.03 -11.01
N ARG A 12 4.40 -9.59 -12.07
CA ARG A 12 3.15 -9.07 -12.64
C ARG A 12 2.00 -9.08 -11.62
N ARG A 13 1.83 -10.15 -10.85
CA ARG A 13 0.82 -10.21 -9.78
C ARG A 13 1.09 -9.20 -8.67
N ALA A 14 2.36 -9.04 -8.26
CA ALA A 14 2.75 -8.05 -7.26
C ALA A 14 2.51 -6.61 -7.74
N HIS A 15 2.73 -6.34 -9.03
CA HIS A 15 2.44 -5.04 -9.65
C HIS A 15 0.95 -4.71 -9.65
N TYR A 16 0.09 -5.63 -10.10
CA TYR A 16 -1.37 -5.41 -10.06
C TYR A 16 -1.86 -5.14 -8.64
N ASN A 17 -1.40 -5.93 -7.67
CA ASN A 17 -1.74 -5.69 -6.27
C ASN A 17 -1.30 -4.30 -5.79
N ALA A 18 -0.11 -3.83 -6.20
CA ALA A 18 0.36 -2.49 -5.84
C ALA A 18 -0.53 -1.39 -6.42
N ILE A 19 -0.97 -1.51 -7.69
CA ILE A 19 -1.88 -0.54 -8.33
C ILE A 19 -3.25 -0.52 -7.64
N GLU A 20 -3.86 -1.68 -7.42
CA GLU A 20 -5.18 -1.79 -6.80
C GLU A 20 -5.20 -1.11 -5.41
N ASN A 21 -4.16 -1.34 -4.61
CA ASN A 21 -4.05 -0.73 -3.29
C ASN A 21 -3.69 0.76 -3.36
N LEU A 22 -2.88 1.16 -4.34
CA LEU A 22 -2.51 2.57 -4.54
C LEU A 22 -3.75 3.41 -4.87
N ALA A 23 -4.66 2.89 -5.69
CA ALA A 23 -5.90 3.60 -6.01
C ALA A 23 -6.72 3.93 -4.76
N VAL A 24 -6.87 2.96 -3.84
CA VAL A 24 -7.58 3.17 -2.56
C VAL A 24 -6.83 4.16 -1.67
N PHE A 25 -5.54 3.94 -1.46
CA PHE A 25 -4.73 4.78 -0.58
C PHE A 25 -4.64 6.24 -1.08
N ALA A 26 -4.37 6.44 -2.37
CA ALA A 26 -4.29 7.76 -2.97
C ALA A 26 -5.62 8.51 -2.86
N THR A 27 -6.75 7.83 -3.09
CA THR A 27 -8.07 8.45 -2.94
C THR A 27 -8.30 8.95 -1.52
N LEU A 28 -7.96 8.15 -0.50
CA LEU A 28 -8.10 8.56 0.91
C LEU A 28 -7.24 9.77 1.26
N VAL A 29 -5.95 9.75 0.89
CA VAL A 29 -5.03 10.85 1.22
C VAL A 29 -5.38 12.14 0.47
N LEU A 30 -5.75 12.05 -0.81
CA LEU A 30 -6.17 13.20 -1.59
C LEU A 30 -7.49 13.79 -1.06
N ALA A 31 -8.43 12.96 -0.63
CA ALA A 31 -9.66 13.42 0.03
C ALA A 31 -9.33 14.14 1.35
N ALA A 32 -8.46 13.57 2.19
CA ALA A 32 -8.04 14.20 3.44
C ALA A 32 -7.35 15.56 3.19
N TYR A 33 -6.48 15.63 2.18
CA TYR A 33 -5.84 16.90 1.78
C TYR A 33 -6.88 17.94 1.35
N ALA A 34 -7.87 17.56 0.55
CA ALA A 34 -8.96 18.44 0.13
C ALA A 34 -9.86 18.91 1.30
N MET A 35 -9.90 18.13 2.40
CA MET A 35 -10.59 18.50 3.65
C MET A 35 -9.75 19.40 4.57
N GLY A 36 -8.56 19.84 4.14
CA GLY A 36 -7.66 20.68 4.94
C GLY A 36 -6.79 19.90 5.93
N MET A 37 -6.73 18.58 5.84
CA MET A 37 -5.94 17.71 6.73
C MET A 37 -4.54 17.40 6.16
N GLY A 38 -4.02 18.24 5.26
CA GLY A 38 -2.75 18.00 4.57
C GLY A 38 -1.53 17.97 5.50
N ASP A 39 -1.56 18.76 6.57
CA ASP A 39 -0.49 18.86 7.58
C ASP A 39 -0.72 17.93 8.78
N ASP A 40 -1.69 17.01 8.68
CA ASP A 40 -2.01 16.09 9.77
C ASP A 40 -0.86 15.10 10.02
N PRO A 41 -0.28 15.06 11.22
CA PRO A 41 0.85 14.17 11.52
C PRO A 41 0.51 12.68 11.39
N GLY A 42 -0.76 12.31 11.64
CA GLY A 42 -1.23 10.93 11.51
C GLY A 42 -1.29 10.48 10.05
N ILE A 43 -1.79 11.33 9.16
CA ILE A 43 -1.81 11.08 7.72
C ILE A 43 -0.38 11.02 7.15
N LEU A 44 0.52 11.89 7.62
CA LEU A 44 1.94 11.85 7.24
C LEU A 44 2.58 10.51 7.64
N LEU A 45 2.41 10.09 8.90
CA LEU A 45 2.94 8.82 9.39
C LEU A 45 2.36 7.63 8.60
N ALA A 46 1.05 7.59 8.41
CA ALA A 46 0.38 6.53 7.63
C ALA A 46 0.90 6.48 6.19
N SER A 47 1.19 7.64 5.58
CA SER A 47 1.74 7.72 4.23
C SER A 47 3.16 7.16 4.13
N GLN A 48 4.02 7.47 5.11
CA GLN A 48 5.36 6.91 5.19
C GLN A 48 5.31 5.39 5.38
N VAL A 49 4.46 4.91 6.30
CA VAL A 49 4.27 3.47 6.56
C VAL A 49 3.78 2.76 5.30
N TYR A 50 2.79 3.32 4.60
CA TYR A 50 2.29 2.76 3.35
C TYR A 50 3.38 2.66 2.28
N PHE A 51 4.18 3.72 2.11
CA PHE A 51 5.28 3.74 1.14
C PHE A 51 6.29 2.61 1.40
N TRP A 52 6.81 2.52 2.62
CA TRP A 52 7.80 1.50 2.98
C TRP A 52 7.23 0.08 2.92
N ALA A 53 5.96 -0.11 3.33
CA ALA A 53 5.27 -1.38 3.20
C ALA A 53 5.21 -1.85 1.72
N ARG A 54 4.91 -0.95 0.79
CA ARG A 54 4.84 -1.28 -0.64
C ARG A 54 6.21 -1.51 -1.26
N LEU A 55 7.21 -0.75 -0.85
CA LEU A 55 8.59 -0.94 -1.27
C LEU A 55 9.10 -2.33 -0.89
N ILE A 56 8.70 -2.87 0.26
CA ILE A 56 9.06 -4.22 0.71
C ILE A 56 8.18 -5.30 0.06
N HIS A 57 6.88 -5.03 -0.10
CA HIS A 57 5.90 -5.99 -0.63
C HIS A 57 6.24 -6.46 -2.06
N PHE A 58 6.63 -5.54 -2.95
CA PHE A 58 6.89 -5.87 -4.35
C PHE A 58 8.08 -6.83 -4.54
N PRO A 59 9.28 -6.55 -4.00
CA PRO A 59 10.41 -7.49 -4.02
C PRO A 59 10.06 -8.83 -3.37
N ALA A 60 9.41 -8.83 -2.19
CA ALA A 60 9.00 -10.06 -1.52
C ALA A 60 8.08 -10.92 -2.41
N GLY A 61 7.13 -10.28 -3.10
CA GLY A 61 6.27 -10.94 -4.07
C GLY A 61 7.01 -11.48 -5.29
N ALA A 62 7.93 -10.71 -5.87
CA ALA A 62 8.71 -11.08 -7.05
C ALA A 62 9.64 -12.28 -6.78
N PHE A 63 10.34 -12.28 -5.64
CA PHE A 63 11.24 -13.37 -5.24
C PHE A 63 10.50 -14.57 -4.61
N GLY A 64 9.24 -14.39 -4.20
CA GLY A 64 8.40 -15.47 -3.66
C GLY A 64 8.56 -15.69 -2.15
N VAL A 65 8.97 -14.66 -1.40
CA VAL A 65 9.08 -14.70 0.06
C VAL A 65 7.69 -14.48 0.67
N THR A 66 7.01 -15.57 1.01
CA THR A 66 5.59 -15.57 1.39
C THR A 66 5.28 -14.85 2.71
N GLY A 67 6.10 -15.03 3.75
CA GLY A 67 5.87 -14.41 5.07
C GLY A 67 6.01 -12.88 5.05
N ILE A 68 7.10 -12.38 4.46
CA ILE A 68 7.37 -10.93 4.34
C ILE A 68 6.28 -10.24 3.53
N ARG A 69 5.82 -10.86 2.43
CA ARG A 69 4.74 -10.32 1.61
C ARG A 69 3.47 -10.11 2.42
N THR A 70 3.05 -11.08 3.24
CA THR A 70 1.81 -10.97 4.01
C THR A 70 1.90 -9.87 5.07
N LEU A 71 3.02 -9.81 5.81
CA LEU A 71 3.24 -8.74 6.79
C LEU A 71 3.22 -7.37 6.13
N ALA A 72 3.95 -7.20 5.02
CA ALA A 72 3.98 -5.93 4.28
C ALA A 72 2.59 -5.54 3.73
N PHE A 73 1.79 -6.50 3.26
CA PHE A 73 0.42 -6.25 2.83
C PHE A 73 -0.45 -5.75 3.99
N LEU A 74 -0.41 -6.42 5.15
CA LEU A 74 -1.18 -6.03 6.33
C LEU A 74 -0.77 -4.65 6.85
N THR A 75 0.53 -4.34 6.84
CA THR A 75 1.03 -3.00 7.21
C THR A 75 0.50 -1.92 6.26
N GLY A 76 0.52 -2.17 4.95
CA GLY A 76 -0.04 -1.24 3.96
C GLY A 76 -1.56 -1.06 4.10
N PHE A 77 -2.28 -2.14 4.39
CA PHE A 77 -3.72 -2.08 4.66
C PHE A 77 -4.01 -1.29 5.96
N GLY A 78 -3.25 -1.53 7.02
CA GLY A 78 -3.36 -0.79 8.28
C GLY A 78 -3.15 0.71 8.10
N ALA A 79 -2.24 1.13 7.21
CA ALA A 79 -2.07 2.54 6.87
C ALA A 79 -3.31 3.15 6.19
N GLN A 80 -3.99 2.42 5.29
CA GLN A 80 -5.23 2.88 4.69
C GLN A 80 -6.35 3.03 5.73
N VAL A 81 -6.46 2.06 6.64
CA VAL A 81 -7.42 2.11 7.75
C VAL A 81 -7.13 3.30 8.66
N ALA A 82 -5.86 3.57 8.98
CA ALA A 82 -5.47 4.71 9.80
C ALA A 82 -5.90 6.05 9.17
N VAL A 83 -5.68 6.24 7.86
CA VAL A 83 -6.15 7.45 7.16
C VAL A 83 -7.68 7.53 7.19
N GLY A 84 -8.38 6.41 6.95
CA GLY A 84 -9.85 6.37 7.02
C GLY A 84 -10.39 6.74 8.41
N LEU A 85 -9.80 6.19 9.48
CA LEU A 85 -10.17 6.52 10.86
C LEU A 85 -9.92 7.99 11.18
N ARG A 86 -8.83 8.56 10.67
CA ARG A 86 -8.53 9.99 10.83
C ARG A 86 -9.60 10.87 10.19
N ILE A 87 -10.06 10.50 8.99
CA ILE A 87 -11.11 11.23 8.26
C ILE A 87 -12.48 11.12 8.96
N PHE A 88 -12.89 9.92 9.36
CA PHE A 88 -14.27 9.68 9.84
C PHE A 88 -14.46 9.78 11.34
N CYS A 89 -13.43 9.49 12.14
CA CYS A 89 -13.50 9.46 13.59
C CYS A 89 -12.69 10.59 14.25
N GLY A 90 -11.81 11.28 13.50
CA GLY A 90 -10.97 12.35 14.04
C GLY A 90 -9.92 11.90 15.06
N VAL A 91 -9.71 10.59 15.20
CA VAL A 91 -8.69 9.96 16.06
C VAL A 91 -7.39 9.81 15.30
#